data_AF-B2A4T6-F1
#
_entry.id   AF-B2A4T6-F1
#
_cell.length_a   1.000
_cell.length_b   1.000
_cell.length_c   1.000
_cell.angle_alpha   90.00
_cell.angle_beta   90.00
_cell.angle_gamma   90.00
#
_symmetry.space_group_name_H-M   'P 1'
#
loop_
_entity.id
_entity.type
_entity.pdbx_description
1 polymer ?
#
loop_
_entity_poly.entity_id
_entity_poly.type
_entity_poly.pdbx_seq_one_letter_code
_entity_poly.pdbx_strand_id
1 'polypeptide(L)'
;MGDIELTELLVSETFYQVLSEITNLRSTNNFHTYVFTVARELILARCDSNSSDSKIPAYFKYFHDHKLFKSFKKLTDRQQEVIYLRFCQRLNSNEISEITDSQEQEVKNLLYTGLKKLAKVI
;
A
#
# COMPACT_ATOMS: atom_id res chain seq x y z
N MET A 1 5.31 -21.60 -9.13
CA MET A 1 5.74 -20.81 -7.96
C MET A 1 4.46 -20.33 -7.29
N GLY A 2 4.18 -20.81 -6.08
CA GLY A 2 2.93 -20.50 -5.37
C GLY A 2 2.91 -19.08 -4.80
N ASP A 3 1.71 -18.55 -4.56
CA ASP A 3 1.50 -17.23 -3.92
C ASP A 3 2.22 -17.15 -2.55
N ILE A 4 2.29 -18.28 -1.84
CA ILE A 4 3.00 -18.43 -0.55
C ILE A 4 4.52 -18.29 -0.72
N GLU A 5 5.13 -19.00 -1.67
CA GLU A 5 6.58 -18.94 -1.92
C GLU A 5 7.00 -17.53 -2.34
N LEU A 6 6.18 -16.86 -3.16
CA LEU A 6 6.42 -15.48 -3.56
C LEU A 6 6.30 -14.51 -2.37
N THR A 7 5.31 -14.73 -1.51
CA THR A 7 5.14 -13.92 -0.28
C THR A 7 6.33 -14.09 0.66
N GLU A 8 6.77 -15.32 0.90
CA GLU A 8 7.92 -15.61 1.74
C GLU A 8 9.19 -14.94 1.20
N LEU A 9 9.44 -15.07 -0.11
CA LEU A 9 10.57 -14.41 -0.77
C LEU A 9 10.53 -12.88 -0.61
N LEU A 10 9.37 -12.25 -0.85
CA LEU A 10 9.19 -10.81 -0.70
C LEU A 10 9.42 -10.34 0.73
N VAL A 11 8.92 -11.09 1.71
CA VAL A 11 9.13 -10.78 3.13
C VAL A 11 10.62 -10.89 3.46
N SER A 12 11.28 -11.99 3.09
CA SER A 12 12.71 -12.17 3.33
C SER A 12 13.56 -11.07 2.71
N GLU A 13 13.27 -10.69 1.47
CA GLU A 13 14.00 -9.63 0.77
C GLU A 13 13.75 -8.25 1.37
N THR A 14 12.51 -7.96 1.78
CA THR A 14 12.18 -6.72 2.50
C THR A 14 13.04 -6.60 3.75
N PHE A 15 13.07 -7.64 4.59
CA PHE A 15 13.86 -7.62 5.82
C PHE A 15 15.37 -7.60 5.56
N TYR A 16 15.84 -8.28 4.52
CA TYR A 16 17.25 -8.22 4.11
C TYR A 16 17.66 -6.78 3.77
N GLN A 17 16.90 -6.10 2.92
CA GLN A 17 17.19 -4.71 2.54
C GLN A 17 17.12 -3.76 3.73
N VAL A 18 16.04 -3.84 4.52
CA VAL A 18 15.88 -3.03 5.75
C VAL A 18 17.07 -3.20 6.69
N LEU A 19 17.51 -4.44 6.94
CA LEU A 19 18.64 -4.71 7.84
C LEU A 19 19.97 -4.25 7.25
N SER A 20 20.17 -4.41 5.94
CA SER A 20 21.40 -3.97 5.27
C SER A 20 21.58 -2.45 5.25
N GLU A 21 20.47 -1.71 5.28
CA GLU A 21 20.45 -0.25 5.23
C GLU A 21 20.00 0.39 6.56
N ILE A 22 19.88 -0.39 7.64
CA ILE A 22 19.33 0.07 8.92
C ILE A 22 20.11 1.24 9.53
N THR A 23 21.39 1.39 9.18
CA THR A 23 22.24 2.51 9.60
C THR A 23 21.87 3.83 8.91
N ASN A 24 21.17 3.78 7.77
CA ASN A 24 20.69 4.94 7.01
C ASN A 24 19.29 5.38 7.44
N LEU A 25 18.70 4.72 8.43
CA LEU A 25 17.38 5.04 8.96
C LEU A 25 17.45 6.44 9.58
N ARG A 26 16.89 7.43 8.87
CA ARG A 26 16.84 8.81 9.34
C ARG A 26 16.11 8.83 10.69
N SER A 27 16.62 9.60 11.65
CA SER A 27 16.05 9.71 13.00
C SER A 27 14.59 10.19 13.03
N THR A 28 14.08 10.71 11.92
CA THR A 28 12.70 11.18 11.73
C THR A 28 11.75 10.10 11.22
N ASN A 29 12.25 8.99 10.67
CA ASN A 29 11.43 7.98 10.03
C ASN A 29 11.11 6.86 11.04
N ASN A 30 9.83 6.59 11.27
CA ASN A 30 9.41 5.43 12.05
C ASN A 30 9.86 4.15 11.33
N PHE A 31 10.50 3.22 12.05
CA PHE A 31 10.95 1.94 11.51
C PHE A 31 9.84 1.21 10.74
N HIS A 32 8.60 1.28 11.23
CA HIS A 32 7.44 0.71 10.55
C HIS A 32 7.25 1.33 9.15
N THR A 33 7.29 2.66 9.02
CA THR A 33 7.18 3.38 7.74
C THR A 33 8.26 2.94 6.76
N TYR A 34 9.50 2.83 7.24
CA TYR A 34 10.64 2.41 6.40
C TYR A 34 10.48 0.98 5.87
N VAL A 35 10.07 0.03 6.72
CA VAL A 35 9.77 -1.35 6.28
C VAL A 35 8.70 -1.38 5.19
N PHE A 36 7.64 -0.56 5.34
CA PHE A 36 6.59 -0.47 4.33
C PHE A 36 7.06 0.17 3.03
N THR A 37 7.94 1.16 3.07
CA THR A 37 8.56 1.75 1.87
C THR A 37 9.33 0.71 1.08
N VAL A 38 10.24 -0.02 1.75
CA VAL A 38 11.05 -1.07 1.11
C VAL A 38 10.17 -2.18 0.54
N ALA A 39 9.20 -2.66 1.30
CA ALA A 39 8.26 -3.68 0.83
C ALA A 39 7.49 -3.22 -0.42
N ARG A 40 7.02 -1.97 -0.42
CA ARG A 40 6.29 -1.38 -1.55
C ARG A 40 7.15 -1.30 -2.80
N GLU A 41 8.39 -0.82 -2.69
CA GLU A 41 9.31 -0.72 -3.82
C GLU A 41 9.59 -2.10 -4.45
N LEU A 42 9.84 -3.12 -3.62
CA LEU A 42 10.06 -4.49 -4.07
C LEU A 42 8.84 -5.10 -4.77
N ILE A 43 7.62 -4.77 -4.32
CA ILE A 43 6.37 -5.21 -4.94
C ILE A 43 6.16 -4.49 -6.26
N LEU A 44 6.38 -3.18 -6.32
CA LEU A 44 6.22 -2.37 -7.54
C LEU A 44 7.22 -2.80 -8.62
N ALA A 45 8.48 -3.06 -8.26
CA ALA A 45 9.49 -3.58 -9.19
C ALA A 45 9.11 -4.93 -9.83
N ARG A 46 8.24 -5.70 -9.17
CA ARG A 46 7.75 -7.01 -9.63
C ARG A 46 6.32 -6.97 -10.20
N CYS A 47 5.65 -5.82 -10.15
CA CYS A 47 4.42 -5.59 -10.90
C CYS A 47 4.80 -5.09 -12.30
N ASP A 48 4.64 -5.92 -13.34
CA ASP A 48 4.69 -5.40 -14.71
C ASP A 48 3.53 -4.43 -14.92
N SER A 49 3.83 -3.24 -15.45
CA SER A 49 2.90 -2.14 -15.76
C SER A 49 1.72 -2.50 -16.68
N ASN A 50 1.68 -3.74 -17.20
CA ASN A 50 0.73 -4.21 -18.21
C ASN A 50 -0.13 -5.43 -17.78
N SER A 51 -0.05 -5.90 -16.53
CA SER A 51 -0.90 -7.03 -16.07
C SER A 51 -2.10 -6.52 -15.26
N SER A 52 -3.22 -6.29 -15.94
CA SER A 52 -4.46 -5.74 -15.37
C SER A 52 -5.24 -6.70 -14.46
N ASP A 53 -4.65 -7.81 -14.00
CA ASP A 53 -5.39 -8.80 -13.22
C ASP A 53 -4.54 -9.42 -12.09
N SER A 54 -5.18 -9.49 -10.92
CA SER A 54 -4.76 -10.22 -9.69
C SER A 54 -3.66 -9.63 -8.80
N LYS A 55 -3.93 -8.53 -8.10
CA LYS A 55 -3.25 -8.20 -6.82
C LYS A 55 -4.24 -7.71 -5.76
N ILE A 56 -5.19 -8.57 -5.39
CA ILE A 56 -6.04 -8.30 -4.23
C ILE A 56 -5.52 -9.19 -3.12
N PRO A 57 -4.87 -8.62 -2.10
CA PRO A 57 -4.39 -9.39 -0.96
C PRO A 57 -5.51 -10.24 -0.34
N ALA A 58 -5.18 -11.48 0.03
CA ALA A 58 -6.13 -12.48 0.51
C ALA A 58 -7.04 -12.01 1.67
N TYR A 59 -6.62 -11.03 2.48
CA TYR A 59 -7.45 -10.48 3.55
C TYR A 59 -8.68 -9.71 3.04
N PHE A 60 -8.70 -9.22 1.80
CA PHE A 60 -9.89 -8.59 1.20
C PHE A 60 -11.00 -9.59 0.85
N LYS A 61 -10.69 -10.89 0.79
CA LYS A 61 -11.67 -11.97 0.52
C LYS A 61 -12.80 -12.03 1.56
N TYR A 62 -12.57 -11.51 2.77
CA TYR A 62 -13.56 -11.48 3.85
C TYR A 62 -14.51 -10.27 3.82
N PHE A 63 -14.28 -9.29 2.94
CA PHE A 63 -15.23 -8.20 2.69
C PHE A 63 -16.35 -8.68 1.76
N HIS A 64 -17.24 -9.52 2.30
CA HIS A 64 -18.37 -10.12 1.57
C HIS A 64 -19.48 -9.12 1.17
N ASP A 65 -19.34 -7.82 1.50
CA ASP A 65 -20.36 -6.82 1.18
C ASP A 65 -20.10 -6.15 -0.18
N HIS A 66 -20.83 -6.62 -1.17
CA HIS A 66 -20.38 -6.65 -2.56
C HIS A 66 -20.51 -5.31 -3.31
N LYS A 67 -20.89 -4.20 -2.65
CA LYS A 67 -21.06 -2.89 -3.27
C LYS A 67 -19.88 -1.95 -2.97
N LEU A 68 -19.42 -1.91 -1.72
CA LEU A 68 -18.28 -1.11 -1.30
C LEU A 68 -16.99 -1.61 -1.96
N PHE A 69 -16.76 -2.92 -1.91
CA PHE A 69 -15.57 -3.53 -2.52
C PHE A 69 -15.52 -3.34 -4.05
N LYS A 70 -16.66 -3.52 -4.74
CA LYS A 70 -16.77 -3.21 -6.18
C LYS A 70 -16.45 -1.75 -6.50
N SER A 71 -16.77 -0.84 -5.58
CA SER A 71 -16.51 0.58 -5.78
C SER A 71 -15.07 0.97 -5.41
N PHE A 72 -14.49 0.29 -4.42
CA PHE A 72 -13.08 0.38 -4.09
C PHE A 72 -12.20 -0.03 -5.27
N LYS A 73 -12.53 -1.13 -5.94
CA LYS A 73 -11.83 -1.56 -7.18
C LYS A 73 -11.91 -0.58 -8.34
N LYS A 74 -12.87 0.36 -8.34
CA LYS A 74 -13.01 1.40 -9.37
C LYS A 74 -12.18 2.65 -9.07
N LEU A 75 -11.59 2.73 -7.89
CA LEU A 75 -10.64 3.80 -7.56
C LEU A 75 -9.34 3.59 -8.33
N THR A 76 -8.59 4.67 -8.53
CA THR A 76 -7.24 4.54 -9.12
C THR A 76 -6.32 3.80 -8.16
N ASP A 77 -5.27 3.15 -8.66
CA ASP A 77 -4.33 2.39 -7.82
C ASP A 77 -3.75 3.25 -6.69
N ARG A 78 -3.41 4.51 -6.98
CA ARG A 78 -2.97 5.51 -5.99
C ARG A 78 -4.02 5.79 -4.91
N GLN A 79 -5.31 5.87 -5.28
CA GLN A 79 -6.39 6.05 -4.31
C GLN A 79 -6.58 4.80 -3.45
N GLN A 80 -6.51 3.60 -4.05
CA GLN A 80 -6.62 2.33 -3.32
C GLN A 80 -5.46 2.17 -2.32
N GLU A 81 -4.23 2.41 -2.77
CA GLU A 81 -3.01 2.33 -1.98
C GLU A 81 -3.06 3.27 -0.77
N VAL A 82 -3.35 4.55 -1.00
CA VAL A 82 -3.38 5.55 0.08
C VAL A 82 -4.51 5.27 1.09
N ILE A 83 -5.68 4.78 0.65
CA ILE A 83 -6.76 4.37 1.56
C ILE A 83 -6.35 3.14 2.37
N TYR A 84 -5.69 2.15 1.74
CA TYR A 84 -5.21 0.97 2.45
C TYR A 84 -4.19 1.33 3.53
N LEU A 85 -3.18 2.13 3.18
CA LEU A 85 -2.17 2.60 4.13
C LEU A 85 -2.81 3.40 5.28
N ARG A 86 -3.81 4.24 4.99
CA ARG A 86 -4.50 5.02 6.01
C ARG A 86 -5.34 4.17 6.97
N PHE A 87 -6.15 3.26 6.47
CA PHE A 87 -7.19 2.61 7.29
C PHE A 87 -6.83 1.19 7.73
N CYS A 88 -6.08 0.44 6.94
CA CYS A 88 -5.62 -0.89 7.32
C CYS A 88 -4.30 -0.84 8.10
N GLN A 89 -3.36 0.01 7.68
CA GLN A 89 -2.07 0.17 8.33
C GLN A 89 -2.03 1.32 9.37
N ARG A 90 -3.14 2.06 9.50
CA ARG A 90 -3.33 3.15 10.48
C ARG A 90 -2.30 4.28 10.39
N LEU A 91 -1.73 4.50 9.21
CA LEU A 91 -0.71 5.51 8.99
C LEU A 91 -1.31 6.91 8.84
N ASN A 92 -0.56 7.93 9.27
CA ASN A 92 -0.94 9.33 9.08
C ASN A 92 -0.52 9.86 7.70
N SER A 93 -1.06 11.01 7.28
CA SER A 93 -0.81 11.54 5.93
C SER A 93 0.66 11.83 5.66
N ASN A 94 1.43 12.19 6.69
CA ASN A 94 2.86 12.42 6.57
C ASN A 94 3.60 11.09 6.35
N GLU A 95 3.36 10.08 7.19
CA GLU A 95 3.95 8.74 7.02
C GLU A 95 3.62 8.11 5.65
N ILE A 96 2.39 8.28 5.17
CA ILE A 96 2.00 7.82 3.84
C ILE A 96 2.77 8.57 2.76
N SER A 97 2.97 9.89 2.93
CA SER A 97 3.71 10.69 1.96
C SER A 97 5.18 10.30 1.86
N GLU A 98 5.78 9.88 2.98
CA GLU A 98 7.13 9.27 3.01
C GLU A 98 7.16 7.92 2.28
N ILE A 99 6.14 7.07 2.46
CA ILE A 99 6.06 5.74 1.80
C ILE A 99 5.82 5.85 0.30
N THR A 100 4.98 6.79 -0.13
CA THR A 100 4.57 6.91 -1.54
C THR A 100 5.45 7.86 -2.35
N ASP A 101 6.48 8.45 -1.73
CA ASP A 101 7.31 9.53 -2.26
C ASP A 101 6.45 10.64 -2.89
N SER A 102 5.61 11.27 -2.08
CA SER A 102 4.60 12.24 -2.50
C SER A 102 4.50 13.38 -1.50
N GLN A 103 3.75 14.44 -1.83
CA GLN A 103 3.50 15.52 -0.87
C GLN A 103 2.35 15.16 0.08
N GLU A 104 2.42 15.56 1.36
CA GLU A 104 1.34 15.29 2.34
C GLU A 104 -0.03 15.82 1.84
N GLN A 105 -0.03 16.97 1.15
CA GLN A 105 -1.25 17.54 0.57
C GLN A 105 -1.82 16.66 -0.55
N GLU A 106 -0.96 16.02 -1.35
CA GLU A 106 -1.37 15.08 -2.40
C GLU A 106 -2.04 13.85 -1.78
N VAL A 107 -1.46 13.30 -0.71
CA VAL A 107 -2.04 12.18 0.05
C VAL A 107 -3.43 12.56 0.59
N LYS A 108 -3.58 13.74 1.19
CA LYS A 108 -4.88 14.24 1.69
C LYS A 108 -5.90 14.36 0.56
N ASN A 109 -5.49 14.86 -0.61
CA ASN A 109 -6.36 14.97 -1.79
C ASN A 109 -6.78 13.59 -2.32
N LEU A 110 -5.85 12.62 -2.39
CA LEU A 110 -6.13 11.25 -2.79
C LEU A 110 -7.10 10.56 -1.82
N LEU A 111 -6.89 10.71 -0.51
CA LEU A 111 -7.82 10.24 0.52
C LEU A 111 -9.20 10.87 0.35
N TYR A 112 -9.27 12.19 0.29
CA TYR A 112 -10.55 12.90 0.15
C TYR A 112 -11.32 12.46 -1.08
N THR A 113 -10.66 12.46 -2.25
CA THR A 113 -11.31 12.12 -3.52
C THR A 113 -11.70 10.64 -3.59
N GLY A 114 -10.88 9.73 -3.06
CA GLY A 114 -11.20 8.30 -2.99
C GLY A 114 -12.36 8.02 -2.03
N LEU A 115 -12.31 8.55 -0.80
CA LEU A 115 -13.37 8.40 0.19
C LEU A 115 -14.69 9.02 -0.28
N LYS A 116 -14.65 10.18 -0.94
CA LYS A 116 -15.85 10.80 -1.54
C LYS A 116 -16.50 9.92 -2.60
N LYS A 117 -15.71 9.15 -3.38
CA LYS A 117 -16.25 8.17 -4.33
C LYS A 117 -16.88 6.98 -3.61
N LEU A 118 -16.26 6.48 -2.54
CA LEU A 118 -16.80 5.37 -1.73
C LEU A 118 -18.07 5.76 -0.96
N ALA A 119 -18.12 6.97 -0.42
CA ALA A 119 -19.26 7.47 0.35
C ALA A 119 -20.56 7.57 -0.46
N LYS A 120 -20.49 7.62 -1.80
CA LYS A 120 -21.70 7.60 -2.67
C LYS A 120 -22.38 6.24 -2.75
N VAL A 121 -21.71 5.21 -2.24
CA VAL A 121 -22.09 3.81 -2.41
C VAL A 121 -22.76 3.27 -1.15
N ILE A 122 -22.40 3.84 0.00
CA ILE A 122 -23.01 3.66 1.32
C ILE A 122 -24.25 4.54 1.39
#